data_AF-D9UBT5-F1
#
_entry.id   AF-D9UBT5-F1
#
_cell.length_a   1.000
_cell.length_b   1.000
_cell.length_c   1.000
_cell.angle_alpha   90.00
_cell.angle_beta   90.00
_cell.angle_gamma   90.00
#
_symmetry.space_group_name_H-M   'P 1'
#
loop_
_entity.id
_entity.type
_entity.pdbx_description
1 polymer ?
#
loop_
_entity_poly.entity_id
_entity_poly.type
_entity_poly.pdbx_seq_one_letter_code
_entity_poly.pdbx_strand_id
1 'polypeptide(L)'
;METYSEREVPPGADPLTRQLLRQMVAGCMRLEPAELPDDDEDLVDHGLDSISTMRLISAWHRRGIEVGFPELMARPTLGHWWQLLSQERPTRTP
;
A
#
# COMPACT_ATOMS: atom_id res chain seq x y z
N MET A 1 28.32 -8.43 11.71
CA MET A 1 27.89 -7.44 10.69
C MET A 1 26.96 -8.24 9.80
N GLU A 2 25.65 -8.11 9.81
CA GLU A 2 24.73 -7.12 10.38
C GLU A 2 23.56 -7.84 11.06
N THR A 3 23.11 -7.27 12.16
CA THR A 3 21.92 -7.70 12.88
C THR A 3 20.69 -7.43 12.01
N TYR A 4 20.13 -8.47 11.39
CA TYR A 4 18.73 -8.44 10.97
C TYR A 4 17.89 -8.47 12.25
N SER A 5 17.74 -7.28 12.84
CA SER A 5 16.76 -7.05 13.88
C SER A 5 15.41 -7.21 13.21
N GLU A 6 14.85 -8.40 13.36
CA GLU A 6 13.44 -8.72 13.15
C GLU A 6 12.63 -7.71 13.97
N ARG A 7 12.33 -6.55 13.38
CA ARG A 7 11.35 -5.64 13.93
C ARG A 7 10.01 -6.29 13.64
N GLU A 8 9.59 -7.17 14.53
CA GLU A 8 8.20 -7.54 14.68
C GLU A 8 7.42 -6.26 15.01
N VAL A 9 6.93 -5.59 13.96
CA VAL A 9 6.09 -4.40 14.11
C VAL A 9 4.73 -4.91 14.60
N PRO A 10 4.27 -4.54 15.81
CA PRO A 10 2.97 -4.99 16.29
C PRO A 10 1.88 -4.53 15.31
N PRO A 11 1.02 -5.43 14.81
CA PRO A 11 -0.04 -5.04 13.89
C PRO A 11 -1.10 -4.24 14.65
N GLY A 12 -1.14 -2.93 14.46
CA GLY A 12 -2.29 -2.15 14.93
C GLY A 12 -2.19 -0.63 14.99
N ALA A 13 -1.00 -0.01 14.94
CA ALA A 13 -0.90 1.44 15.18
C ALA A 13 0.21 2.20 14.42
N ASP A 14 0.93 1.56 13.50
CA ASP A 14 1.97 2.26 12.77
C ASP A 14 1.35 3.15 11.67
N PRO A 15 1.66 4.46 11.64
CA PRO A 15 1.10 5.37 10.64
C PRO A 15 1.46 4.88 9.23
N LEU A 16 0.53 5.04 8.29
CA LEU A 16 0.85 4.73 6.90
C LEU A 16 1.96 5.66 6.41
N THR A 17 3.10 5.09 6.08
CA THR A 17 4.24 5.78 5.47
C THR A 17 4.45 5.30 4.04
N ARG A 18 5.15 6.08 3.21
CA ARG A 18 5.48 5.66 1.84
C ARG A 18 6.28 4.36 1.81
N GLN A 19 7.15 4.14 2.80
CA GLN A 19 7.86 2.88 2.97
C GLN A 19 6.90 1.72 3.29
N LEU A 20 5.96 1.91 4.22
CA LEU A 20 4.98 0.89 4.56
C LEU A 20 4.05 0.57 3.37
N LEU A 21 3.64 1.58 2.60
CA LEU A 21 2.91 1.40 1.35
C LEU A 21 3.68 0.46 0.40
N ARG A 22 4.95 0.78 0.12
CA ARG A 22 5.80 -0.05 -0.73
C ARG A 22 5.93 -1.47 -0.20
N GLN A 23 6.15 -1.65 1.11
CA GLN A 23 6.22 -2.99 1.73
C GLN A 23 4.92 -3.78 1.56
N MET A 24 3.76 -3.15 1.76
CA MET A 24 2.46 -3.80 1.61
C MET A 24 2.20 -4.22 0.16
N VAL A 25 2.51 -3.35 -0.81
CA VAL A 25 2.34 -3.63 -2.24
C VAL A 25 3.28 -4.74 -2.69
N ALA A 26 4.56 -4.65 -2.33
CA ALA A 26 5.58 -5.66 -2.62
C ALA A 26 5.17 -7.04 -2.07
N GLY A 27 4.73 -7.10 -0.80
CA GLY A 27 4.25 -8.33 -0.18
C GLY A 27 3.02 -8.93 -0.87
N CYS A 28 2.11 -8.12 -1.43
CA CYS A 28 0.98 -8.62 -2.20
C CYS A 28 1.40 -9.17 -3.56
N MET A 29 2.34 -8.51 -4.22
CA MET A 29 2.90 -8.93 -5.51
C MET A 29 3.96 -10.03 -5.38
N ARG A 30 4.33 -10.42 -4.15
CA ARG A 30 5.42 -11.37 -3.83
C ARG A 30 6.78 -10.93 -4.38
N LEU A 31 7.01 -9.63 -4.35
CA LEU A 31 8.25 -8.97 -4.72
C LEU A 31 8.93 -8.40 -3.49
N GLU A 32 10.22 -8.11 -3.57
CA GLU A 32 10.89 -7.26 -2.57
C GLU A 32 10.56 -5.78 -2.81
N PRO A 33 10.54 -4.92 -1.76
CA PRO A 33 10.26 -3.48 -1.92
C PRO A 33 11.22 -2.73 -2.86
N ALA A 34 12.42 -3.29 -3.04
CA ALA A 34 13.44 -2.79 -3.97
C ALA A 34 13.22 -3.23 -5.42
N GLU A 35 12.40 -4.26 -5.65
CA GLU A 35 12.03 -4.77 -6.98
C GLU A 35 10.74 -4.14 -7.50
N LEU A 36 10.00 -3.43 -6.65
CA LEU A 36 8.85 -2.65 -7.09
C LEU A 36 9.29 -1.56 -8.08
N PRO A 37 8.47 -1.30 -9.10
CA PRO A 37 8.77 -0.30 -10.09
C PRO A 37 8.78 1.12 -9.50
N ASP A 38 9.20 2.08 -10.32
CA ASP A 38 9.21 3.49 -9.94
C ASP A 38 7.79 4.00 -9.62
N ASP A 39 7.72 5.09 -8.85
CA ASP A 39 6.44 5.52 -8.28
C ASP A 39 5.40 5.97 -9.32
N ASP A 40 5.83 6.35 -10.51
CA ASP A 40 4.97 6.76 -11.62
C ASP A 40 4.65 5.62 -12.61
N GLU A 41 5.20 4.42 -12.40
CA GLU A 41 4.94 3.27 -13.27
C GLU A 41 3.63 2.54 -12.91
N ASP A 42 3.02 1.96 -13.94
CA ASP A 42 1.77 1.23 -13.85
C ASP A 42 1.97 -0.16 -13.25
N LEU A 43 1.51 -0.38 -12.03
CA LEU A 43 1.68 -1.64 -11.32
C LEU A 43 0.98 -2.81 -12.02
N VAL A 44 -0.06 -2.57 -12.82
CA VAL A 44 -0.78 -3.64 -13.56
C VAL A 44 0.10 -4.19 -14.67
N ASP A 45 0.85 -3.33 -15.38
CA ASP A 45 1.86 -3.76 -16.36
C ASP A 45 2.99 -4.57 -15.69
N HIS A 46 3.26 -4.30 -14.42
CA HIS A 46 4.22 -5.03 -13.59
C HIS A 46 3.64 -6.26 -12.88
N GLY A 47 2.39 -6.64 -13.17
CA GLY A 47 1.77 -7.89 -12.70
C GLY A 47 0.86 -7.76 -11.49
N LEU A 48 0.46 -6.55 -11.08
CA LEU A 48 -0.57 -6.35 -10.06
C LEU A 48 -1.92 -6.87 -10.56
N ASP A 49 -2.52 -7.76 -9.78
CA ASP A 49 -3.82 -8.35 -10.08
C ASP A 49 -4.94 -7.84 -9.14
N SER A 50 -6.19 -8.05 -9.55
CA SER A 50 -7.37 -7.61 -8.80
C SER A 50 -7.46 -8.19 -7.38
N ILE A 51 -7.00 -9.43 -7.16
CA ILE A 51 -7.05 -10.07 -5.84
C ILE A 51 -6.04 -9.39 -4.91
N SER A 52 -4.83 -9.13 -5.41
CA SER A 52 -3.82 -8.35 -4.70
C SER A 52 -4.31 -6.95 -4.34
N THR A 53 -4.98 -6.25 -5.27
CA THR A 53 -5.60 -4.95 -5.00
C THR A 53 -6.68 -5.04 -3.92
N MET A 54 -7.58 -6.02 -3.98
CA MET A 54 -8.62 -6.20 -2.95
C MET A 54 -8.04 -6.52 -1.56
N ARG A 55 -6.92 -7.25 -1.50
CA ARG A 55 -6.20 -7.52 -0.24
C ARG A 55 -5.61 -6.25 0.35
N LEU A 56 -5.02 -5.40 -0.48
CA LEU A 56 -4.49 -4.10 -0.07
C LEU A 56 -5.59 -3.19 0.48
N ILE A 57 -6.70 -3.05 -0.25
CA ILE A 57 -7.89 -2.29 0.18
C ILE A 57 -8.36 -2.76 1.55
N SER A 58 -8.54 -4.07 1.72
CA SER A 58 -8.96 -4.65 3.00
C SER A 58 -7.97 -4.35 4.13
N ALA A 59 -6.66 -4.34 3.84
CA ALA A 59 -5.62 -4.04 4.81
C ALA A 59 -5.54 -2.56 5.19
N TRP A 60 -5.91 -1.65 4.27
CA TRP A 60 -6.03 -0.21 4.54
C TRP A 60 -7.31 0.11 5.31
N HIS A 61 -8.44 -0.51 4.97
CA HIS A 61 -9.70 -0.37 5.70
C HIS A 61 -9.57 -0.79 7.17
N ARG A 62 -8.84 -1.88 7.45
CA ARG A 62 -8.53 -2.29 8.84
C ARG A 62 -7.68 -1.27 9.61
N ARG A 63 -7.00 -0.36 8.92
CA ARG A 63 -6.25 0.77 9.51
C ARG A 63 -7.09 2.07 9.59
N GLY A 64 -8.37 2.02 9.22
CA GLY A 64 -9.25 3.18 9.20
C GLY A 64 -9.05 4.10 7.99
N ILE A 65 -8.38 3.61 6.94
CA ILE A 65 -8.20 4.35 5.68
C ILE A 65 -9.25 3.84 4.70
N GLU A 66 -10.15 4.72 4.26
CA GLU A 66 -11.19 4.39 3.30
C GLU A 66 -10.66 4.63 1.88
N VAL A 67 -10.57 3.57 1.08
CA VAL A 67 -10.17 3.67 -0.33
C VAL A 67 -10.89 2.61 -1.16
N GLY A 68 -11.33 2.97 -2.36
CA GLY A 68 -12.04 2.10 -3.28
C GLY A 68 -11.16 1.51 -4.38
N PHE A 69 -11.58 0.35 -4.89
CA PHE A 69 -10.96 -0.25 -6.08
C PHE A 69 -10.98 0.67 -7.31
N PRO A 70 -12.09 1.37 -7.65
CA PRO A 70 -12.10 2.27 -8.81
C PRO A 70 -11.09 3.40 -8.70
N GLU A 71 -10.85 3.93 -7.50
CA GLU A 71 -9.91 5.03 -7.24
C GLU A 71 -8.46 4.58 -7.43
N LEU A 72 -8.14 3.36 -6.95
CA LEU A 72 -6.82 2.77 -7.12
C LEU A 72 -6.55 2.37 -8.56
N MET A 73 -7.54 1.78 -9.24
CA MET A 73 -7.40 1.31 -10.62
C MET A 73 -7.49 2.42 -11.66
N ALA A 74 -8.02 3.59 -11.32
CA ALA A 74 -7.98 4.76 -12.20
C ALA A 74 -6.54 5.17 -12.55
N ARG A 75 -5.61 4.99 -11.61
CA ARG A 75 -4.17 5.19 -11.82
C ARG A 75 -3.40 4.27 -10.85
N PRO A 76 -3.05 3.05 -11.28
CA PRO A 76 -2.45 2.01 -10.43
C PRO A 76 -0.94 2.23 -10.25
N THR A 77 -0.56 3.44 -9.81
CA THR A 77 0.85 3.83 -9.60
C THR A 77 1.07 4.07 -8.11
N LEU A 78 2.25 3.72 -7.57
CA LEU A 78 2.56 3.90 -6.15
C LEU A 78 2.45 5.37 -5.71
N GLY A 79 2.85 6.30 -6.58
CA GLY A 79 2.77 7.73 -6.33
C GLY A 79 1.32 8.21 -6.18
N HIS A 80 0.44 7.80 -7.09
CA HIS A 80 -0.99 8.14 -7.00
C HIS A 80 -1.64 7.51 -5.76
N TRP A 81 -1.35 6.25 -5.48
CA TRP A 81 -1.88 5.57 -4.29
C TRP A 81 -1.40 6.24 -3.01
N TRP A 82 -0.13 6.63 -2.94
CA TRP A 82 0.39 7.41 -1.81
C TRP A 82 -0.36 8.73 -1.64
N GLN A 83 -0.66 9.44 -2.73
CA GLN A 83 -1.43 10.69 -2.67
C GLN A 83 -2.85 10.46 -2.17
N LEU A 84 -3.56 9.42 -2.63
CA LEU A 84 -4.89 9.08 -2.14
C LEU A 84 -4.85 8.77 -0.63
N LEU A 85 -4.00 7.82 -0.24
CA LEU A 85 -3.96 7.31 1.13
C LEU A 85 -3.41 8.34 2.15
N SER A 86 -2.58 9.29 1.71
CA SER A 86 -2.07 10.37 2.58
C SER A 86 -3.02 11.55 2.70
N GLN A 87 -3.99 11.67 1.79
CA GLN A 87 -5.00 12.74 1.78
C GLN A 87 -6.28 12.38 2.55
N GLU A 88 -6.48 11.10 2.85
CA GLU A 88 -7.55 10.60 3.71
C GLU A 88 -7.37 11.15 5.14
N ARG A 89 -7.80 12.40 5.33
CA ARG A 89 -8.23 12.91 6.63
C ARG A 89 -9.38 12.01 7.04
N PRO A 90 -9.40 11.43 8.25
CA PRO A 90 -10.51 10.59 8.67
C PRO A 90 -11.79 11.41 8.50
N THR A 91 -12.61 11.06 7.51
CA THR A 91 -13.95 11.59 7.34
C THR A 91 -14.78 10.99 8.45
N ARG A 92 -14.63 11.61 9.62
CA ARG A 92 -15.47 11.41 10.79
C ARG A 92 -16.88 11.80 10.37
N THR A 93 -17.67 10.83 9.95
CA THR A 93 -19.10 11.02 9.76
C THR A 93 -19.74 10.97 11.15
N PRO A 94 -20.57 11.97 11.54
CA PRO A 94 -21.17 12.06 12.88
C PRO A 94 -22.16 10.93 13.18
#